data_AF-A0A952KI46-F1
#
_entry.id   AF-A0A952KI46-F1
#
_cell.length_a   1.000
_cell.length_b   1.000
_cell.length_c   1.000
_cell.angle_alpha   90.00
_cell.angle_beta   90.00
_cell.angle_gamma   90.00
#
_symmetry.space_group_name_H-M   'P 1'
#
loop_
_entity.id
_entity.type
_entity.pdbx_description
1 polymer ?
#
loop_
_entity_poly.entity_id
_entity_poly.type
_entity_poly.pdbx_seq_one_letter_code
_entity_poly.pdbx_strand_id
1 'polypeptide(L)'
;AVQDVAGGQVPFMFVDTASGMGFINAGRLRAIAIASPQRVKNFETIPTLDEQGLKGFEAYAWQGLAAPAGTPDAVIAKLNKALVDALNSTPVKARFQVLGLEPTPSTPAQMASYAKAEREKWAQVIRASGIKLD
;
A
#
# COMPACT_ATOMS: atom_id res chain seq x y z
N ALA A 1 -14.79 10.45 3.06
CA ALA A 1 -14.03 10.14 1.83
C ALA A 1 -14.65 9.01 1.00
N VAL A 2 -14.41 7.71 1.30
CA VAL A 2 -14.93 6.62 0.44
C VAL A 2 -16.47 6.59 0.34
N GLN A 3 -17.14 6.94 1.43
CA GLN A 3 -18.60 7.08 1.45
C GLN A 3 -19.10 8.24 0.58
N ASP A 4 -18.32 9.31 0.44
CA ASP A 4 -18.66 10.49 -0.37
C ASP A 4 -18.62 10.13 -1.86
N VAL A 5 -17.64 9.32 -2.28
CA VAL A 5 -17.60 8.79 -3.66
C VAL A 5 -18.76 7.82 -3.89
N ALA A 6 -18.98 6.89 -2.96
CA ALA A 6 -20.08 5.93 -3.06
C ALA A 6 -21.47 6.60 -3.00
N GLY A 7 -21.57 7.80 -2.43
CA GLY A 7 -22.77 8.63 -2.39
C GLY A 7 -22.83 9.71 -3.47
N GLY A 8 -21.87 9.74 -4.41
CA GLY A 8 -21.84 10.67 -5.54
C GLY A 8 -21.49 12.13 -5.20
N GLN A 9 -21.02 12.40 -3.98
CA GLN A 9 -20.64 13.75 -3.54
C GLN A 9 -19.28 14.18 -4.12
N VAL A 10 -18.37 13.23 -4.34
CA VAL A 10 -17.12 13.45 -5.06
C VAL A 10 -16.95 12.42 -6.17
N PRO A 11 -16.40 12.80 -7.34
CA PRO A 11 -16.49 11.96 -8.55
C PRO A 11 -15.58 10.73 -8.51
N PHE A 12 -14.43 10.82 -7.83
CA PHE A 12 -13.46 9.73 -7.70
C PHE A 12 -12.50 10.00 -6.54
N MET A 13 -11.73 8.99 -6.17
CA MET A 13 -10.61 9.09 -5.23
C MET A 13 -9.59 7.98 -5.49
N PHE A 14 -8.37 8.14 -4.97
CA PHE A 14 -7.51 6.99 -4.66
C PHE A 14 -7.96 6.39 -3.33
N VAL A 15 -8.09 5.06 -3.28
CA VAL A 15 -8.54 4.33 -2.08
C VAL A 15 -7.70 3.08 -1.91
N ASP A 16 -7.32 2.79 -0.66
CA ASP A 16 -6.66 1.53 -0.33
C ASP A 16 -7.59 0.35 -0.58
N THR A 17 -7.06 -0.73 -1.16
CA THR A 17 -7.83 -1.92 -1.52
C THR A 17 -8.64 -2.48 -0.36
N ALA A 18 -8.04 -2.57 0.83
CA ALA A 18 -8.71 -3.07 2.04
C ALA A 18 -9.93 -2.23 2.44
N SER A 19 -9.90 -0.91 2.22
CA SER A 19 -11.01 0.00 2.53
C SER A 19 -12.05 0.09 1.41
N GLY A 20 -11.63 -0.05 0.15
CA GLY A 20 -12.50 0.07 -1.02
C GLY A 20 -13.21 -1.24 -1.42
N MET A 21 -12.61 -2.39 -1.13
CA MET A 21 -13.06 -3.69 -1.65
C MET A 21 -14.53 -4.01 -1.35
N GLY A 22 -15.01 -3.73 -0.14
CA GLY A 22 -16.42 -3.97 0.20
C GLY A 22 -17.40 -3.18 -0.67
N PHE A 23 -17.06 -1.93 -0.99
CA PHE A 23 -17.86 -1.08 -1.86
C PHE A 23 -17.77 -1.49 -3.33
N ILE A 24 -16.59 -1.93 -3.79
CA ILE A 24 -16.38 -2.43 -5.15
C ILE A 24 -17.18 -3.72 -5.37
N ASN A 25 -17.05 -4.69 -4.45
CA ASN A 25 -17.75 -5.98 -4.54
C ASN A 25 -19.27 -5.82 -4.43
N ALA A 26 -19.74 -4.83 -3.67
CA ALA A 26 -21.16 -4.49 -3.58
C ALA A 26 -21.68 -3.68 -4.79
N GLY A 27 -20.84 -3.39 -5.79
CA GLY A 27 -21.23 -2.59 -6.97
C GLY A 27 -21.47 -1.11 -6.69
N ARG A 28 -21.13 -0.63 -5.49
CA ARG A 28 -21.31 0.78 -5.08
C ARG A 28 -20.18 1.67 -5.58
N LEU A 29 -19.03 1.09 -5.87
CA LEU A 29 -17.91 1.77 -6.51
C LEU A 29 -17.46 0.98 -7.73
N ARG A 30 -17.06 1.71 -8.77
CA ARG A 30 -16.38 1.14 -9.94
C ARG A 30 -14.90 1.45 -9.84
N ALA A 31 -14.08 0.42 -9.68
CA ALA A 31 -12.64 0.57 -9.79
C ALA A 31 -12.24 0.79 -11.26
N ILE A 32 -11.47 1.83 -11.53
CA ILE A 32 -11.06 2.23 -12.89
C ILE A 32 -9.59 1.99 -13.17
N ALA A 33 -8.76 1.91 -12.14
CA ALA A 33 -7.32 1.66 -12.28
C ALA A 33 -6.70 1.15 -10.98
N ILE A 34 -5.58 0.44 -11.10
CA ILE A 34 -4.68 0.07 -10.00
C ILE A 34 -3.42 0.96 -10.03
N ALA A 35 -3.02 1.48 -8.87
CA ALA A 35 -1.90 2.42 -8.73
C ALA A 35 -0.53 1.75 -8.46
N SER A 36 -0.49 0.42 -8.36
CA SER A 36 0.74 -0.37 -8.24
C SER A 36 1.28 -0.81 -9.60
N PRO A 37 2.57 -1.22 -9.68
CA PRO A 37 3.17 -1.65 -10.95
C PRO A 37 2.51 -2.92 -11.53
N GLN A 38 1.89 -3.73 -10.67
CA GLN A 38 1.20 -4.95 -11.01
C GLN A 38 -0.26 -4.88 -10.55
N ARG A 39 -1.14 -5.64 -11.21
CA ARG A 39 -2.53 -5.80 -10.77
C ARG A 39 -2.58 -6.49 -9.41
N VAL A 40 -3.61 -6.18 -8.63
CA VAL A 40 -3.82 -6.77 -7.31
C VAL A 40 -4.51 -8.12 -7.44
N LYS A 41 -4.07 -9.12 -6.69
CA LYS A 41 -4.72 -10.43 -6.61
C LYS A 41 -6.19 -10.25 -6.21
N ASN A 42 -7.11 -10.93 -6.92
CA ASN A 42 -8.57 -10.76 -6.87
C ASN A 42 -9.14 -9.52 -7.59
N PHE A 43 -8.30 -8.64 -8.14
CA PHE A 43 -8.68 -7.47 -8.94
C PHE A 43 -7.99 -7.49 -10.31
N GLU A 44 -7.72 -8.69 -10.82
CA GLU A 44 -6.92 -8.92 -12.05
C GLU A 44 -7.60 -8.42 -13.32
N THR A 45 -8.89 -8.10 -13.30
CA THR A 45 -9.59 -7.50 -14.44
C THR A 45 -9.44 -5.98 -14.50
N ILE A 46 -8.95 -5.34 -13.44
CA ILE A 46 -8.75 -3.89 -13.38
C ILE A 46 -7.33 -3.57 -13.83
N PRO A 47 -7.14 -2.79 -14.91
CA PRO A 47 -5.82 -2.47 -15.41
C PRO A 47 -5.05 -1.52 -14.48
N THR A 48 -3.73 -1.59 -14.49
CA THR A 48 -2.88 -0.60 -13.81
C THR A 48 -2.91 0.74 -14.55
N LEU A 49 -2.46 1.81 -13.90
CA LEU A 49 -2.28 3.10 -14.57
C LEU A 49 -1.19 3.05 -15.64
N ASP A 50 -0.14 2.23 -15.47
CA ASP A 50 0.88 2.00 -16.50
C ASP A 50 0.30 1.33 -17.75
N GLU A 51 -0.53 0.30 -17.57
CA GLU A 51 -1.24 -0.38 -18.67
C GLU A 51 -2.18 0.57 -19.42
N GLN A 52 -2.66 1.63 -18.75
CA GLN A 52 -3.52 2.68 -19.32
C GLN A 52 -2.75 3.86 -19.91
N GLY A 53 -1.42 3.77 -20.01
CA GLY A 53 -0.59 4.76 -20.71
C GLY A 53 0.15 5.75 -19.81
N LEU A 54 -0.07 5.71 -18.48
CA LEU A 54 0.73 6.49 -17.53
C LEU A 54 2.00 5.72 -17.16
N LYS A 55 2.96 5.68 -18.08
CA LYS A 55 4.17 4.87 -17.94
C LYS A 55 4.98 5.23 -16.69
N GLY A 56 5.37 4.21 -15.92
CA GLY A 56 6.09 4.36 -14.66
C GLY A 56 5.24 4.88 -13.50
N PHE A 57 3.90 4.96 -13.65
CA PHE A 57 3.05 5.40 -12.56
C PHE A 57 3.04 4.36 -11.43
N GLU A 58 3.47 4.79 -10.24
CA GLU A 58 3.50 3.98 -9.04
C GLU A 58 3.18 4.82 -7.80
N ALA A 59 2.02 4.57 -7.20
CA ALA A 59 1.55 5.24 -5.99
C ALA A 59 0.65 4.30 -5.17
N TYR A 60 1.22 3.22 -4.64
CA TYR A 60 0.54 2.34 -3.69
C TYR A 60 0.97 2.63 -2.25
N ALA A 61 0.06 2.41 -1.31
CA ALA A 61 0.34 2.52 0.11
C ALA A 61 1.08 1.27 0.62
N TRP A 62 1.98 1.47 1.57
CA TRP A 62 2.73 0.41 2.24
C TRP A 62 2.67 0.60 3.75
N GLN A 63 2.86 -0.50 4.47
CA GLN A 63 2.93 -0.52 5.93
C GLN A 63 4.24 -1.19 6.36
N GLY A 64 4.84 -0.67 7.43
CA GLY A 64 6.06 -1.22 8.01
C GLY A 64 6.09 -1.00 9.51
N LEU A 65 6.94 -1.78 10.20
CA LEU A 65 7.15 -1.64 11.63
C LEU A 65 8.41 -0.80 11.88
N ALA A 66 8.30 0.19 12.78
CA ALA A 66 9.42 0.99 13.25
C ALA A 66 9.56 0.83 14.77
N ALA A 67 10.78 1.07 15.27
CA ALA A 67 11.09 1.09 16.69
C ALA A 67 11.80 2.40 17.04
N PRO A 68 11.80 2.84 18.31
CA PRO A 68 12.52 4.03 18.74
C PRO A 68 14.00 4.00 18.35
N ALA A 69 14.57 5.17 18.04
CA ALA A 69 16.00 5.29 17.80
C ALA A 69 16.79 4.80 19.02
N GLY A 70 17.87 4.06 18.79
CA GLY A 70 18.67 3.45 19.85
C GLY A 70 18.13 2.13 20.42
N THR A 71 17.03 1.60 19.87
CA THR A 71 16.58 0.24 20.23
C THR A 71 17.72 -0.77 19.94
N PRO A 72 18.11 -1.63 20.90
CA PRO A 72 19.21 -2.57 20.71
C PRO A 72 18.98 -3.55 19.56
N ASP A 73 20.04 -3.88 18.81
CA ASP A 73 19.97 -4.76 17.64
C ASP A 73 19.36 -6.13 17.95
N ALA A 74 19.63 -6.69 19.13
CA ALA A 74 19.04 -7.95 19.57
C ALA A 74 17.50 -7.88 19.68
N VAL A 75 16.96 -6.74 20.11
CA VAL A 75 15.50 -6.50 20.19
C VAL A 75 14.93 -6.35 18.79
N ILE A 76 15.60 -5.59 17.91
CA ILE A 76 15.20 -5.45 16.50
C ILE A 76 15.17 -6.81 15.80
N ALA A 77 16.20 -7.63 15.99
CA ALA A 77 16.29 -8.97 15.41
C ALA A 77 15.14 -9.87 15.89
N LYS A 78 14.81 -9.83 17.19
CA LYS A 78 13.70 -10.59 17.75
C LYS A 78 12.35 -10.16 17.18
N LEU A 79 12.09 -8.85 17.09
CA LEU A 79 10.86 -8.31 16.52
C LEU A 79 10.73 -8.62 15.02
N ASN A 80 11.81 -8.45 14.27
CA ASN A 80 11.84 -8.78 12.84
C ASN A 80 11.55 -10.27 12.61
N LYS A 81 12.20 -11.16 13.38
CA LYS A 81 11.93 -12.60 13.30
C LYS A 81 10.46 -12.92 13.55
N ALA A 82 9.89 -12.38 14.63
CA ALA A 82 8.48 -12.61 14.96
C ALA A 82 7.53 -12.08 13.87
N LEU A 83 7.81 -10.91 13.29
CA LEU A 83 7.02 -10.36 12.19
C LEU A 83 7.13 -11.22 10.92
N VAL A 84 8.33 -11.65 10.54
CA VAL A 84 8.56 -12.51 9.37
C VAL A 84 7.87 -13.87 9.55
N ASP A 85 7.95 -14.46 10.74
CA ASP A 85 7.27 -15.72 11.06
C ASP A 85 5.74 -15.55 10.95
N ALA A 86 5.20 -14.44 11.47
CA ALA A 86 3.77 -14.14 11.37
C ALA A 86 3.30 -13.90 9.92
N LEU A 87 4.01 -13.07 9.16
CA LEU A 87 3.72 -12.81 7.73
C LEU A 87 3.79 -14.08 6.88
N ASN A 88 4.60 -15.05 7.29
CA ASN A 88 4.72 -16.33 6.60
C ASN A 88 3.66 -17.36 6.98
N SER A 89 2.94 -17.14 8.08
CA SER A 89 1.90 -18.07 8.54
C SER A 89 0.70 -18.11 7.59
N THR A 90 0.14 -19.32 7.42
CA THR A 90 -1.07 -19.54 6.62
C THR A 90 -2.25 -18.62 7.00
N PRO A 91 -2.63 -18.45 8.28
CA PRO A 91 -3.77 -17.60 8.62
C PRO A 91 -3.55 -16.14 8.23
N VAL A 92 -2.33 -15.60 8.37
CA VAL A 92 -2.01 -14.23 7.97
C VAL A 92 -2.03 -14.08 6.45
N LYS A 93 -1.39 -15.00 5.71
CA LYS A 93 -1.42 -15.00 4.24
C LYS A 93 -2.84 -15.07 3.70
N ALA A 94 -3.68 -15.94 4.26
CA ALA A 94 -5.09 -16.05 3.87
C ALA A 94 -5.86 -14.75 4.13
N ARG A 95 -5.65 -14.12 5.30
CA ARG A 95 -6.31 -12.86 5.63
C ARG A 95 -5.84 -11.72 4.72
N PHE A 96 -4.56 -11.65 4.41
CA PHE A 96 -3.98 -10.64 3.53
C PHE A 96 -4.51 -10.80 2.10
N GLN A 97 -4.58 -12.03 1.59
CA GLN A 97 -5.20 -12.31 0.30
C GLN A 97 -6.66 -11.83 0.24
N VAL A 98 -7.46 -12.08 1.29
CA VAL A 98 -8.84 -11.58 1.35
C VAL A 98 -8.88 -10.05 1.30
N LEU A 99 -7.91 -9.35 1.89
CA LEU A 99 -7.85 -7.89 1.92
C LEU A 99 -7.17 -7.28 0.68
N GLY A 100 -6.66 -8.09 -0.24
CA GLY A 100 -5.87 -7.63 -1.39
C GLY A 100 -4.52 -7.03 -0.98
N LEU A 101 -3.94 -7.51 0.12
CA LEU A 101 -2.63 -7.10 0.63
C LEU A 101 -1.57 -8.14 0.24
N GLU A 102 -0.40 -7.68 -0.17
CA GLU A 102 0.76 -8.52 -0.45
C GLU A 102 1.78 -8.42 0.70
N PRO A 103 2.11 -9.50 1.41
CA PRO A 103 3.11 -9.46 2.45
C PRO A 103 4.52 -9.32 1.85
N THR A 104 5.30 -8.35 2.34
CA THR A 104 6.70 -8.13 1.93
C THR A 104 7.68 -8.39 3.08
N PRO A 105 7.86 -9.66 3.50
CA PRO A 105 8.81 -9.99 4.56
C PRO A 105 10.22 -9.55 4.13
N SER A 106 10.90 -8.80 4.99
CA SER A 106 12.18 -8.17 4.69
C SER A 106 13.07 -8.09 5.93
N THR A 107 14.35 -7.84 5.73
CA THR A 107 15.29 -7.54 6.81
C THR A 107 15.12 -6.10 7.30
N PRO A 108 15.57 -5.76 8.52
CA PRO A 108 15.55 -4.38 9.01
C PRO A 108 16.27 -3.40 8.07
N ALA A 109 17.38 -3.83 7.46
CA ALA A 109 18.16 -3.02 6.51
C ALA A 109 17.39 -2.78 5.19
N GLN A 110 16.71 -3.80 4.68
CA GLN A 110 15.85 -3.66 3.50
C GLN A 110 14.68 -2.72 3.78
N MET A 111 14.03 -2.86 4.93
CA MET A 111 12.94 -1.97 5.35
C MET A 111 13.41 -0.52 5.47
N ALA A 112 14.57 -0.28 6.09
CA ALA A 112 15.14 1.06 6.20
C ALA A 112 15.48 1.66 4.82
N SER A 113 16.03 0.85 3.92
CA SER A 113 16.34 1.28 2.55
C SER A 113 15.08 1.64 1.76
N TYR A 114 14.04 0.83 1.87
CA TYR A 114 12.75 1.08 1.23
C TYR A 114 12.09 2.36 1.76
N ALA A 115 12.03 2.52 3.09
CA ALA A 115 11.47 3.73 3.71
C ALA A 115 12.23 5.01 3.30
N LYS A 116 13.55 4.93 3.13
CA LYS A 116 14.37 6.03 2.62
C LYS A 116 14.02 6.35 1.17
N ALA A 117 13.97 5.36 0.29
CA ALA A 117 13.63 5.54 -1.12
C ALA A 117 12.22 6.13 -1.30
N GLU A 118 11.24 5.64 -0.55
CA GLU A 118 9.88 6.18 -0.56
C GLU A 118 9.83 7.63 -0.09
N ARG A 119 10.56 7.96 0.98
CA ARG A 119 10.67 9.34 1.46
C ARG A 119 11.27 10.26 0.40
N GLU A 120 12.31 9.81 -0.31
CA GLU A 120 12.96 10.58 -1.36
C GLU A 120 12.03 10.79 -2.56
N LYS A 121 11.36 9.73 -3.02
CA LYS A 121 10.34 9.78 -4.09
C LYS A 121 9.24 10.78 -3.78
N TRP A 122 8.61 10.66 -2.61
CA TRP A 122 7.50 11.53 -2.24
C TRP A 122 7.94 12.96 -1.95
N ALA A 123 9.14 13.19 -1.41
CA ALA A 123 9.67 14.53 -1.22
C ALA A 123 9.87 15.27 -2.57
N GLN A 124 10.25 14.55 -3.63
CA GLN A 124 10.32 15.13 -4.98
C GLN A 124 8.93 15.53 -5.48
N VAL A 125 7.94 14.65 -5.38
CA VAL A 125 6.55 14.93 -5.78
C VAL A 125 5.98 16.13 -5.02
N ILE A 126 6.14 16.16 -3.70
CA ILE A 126 5.64 17.25 -2.85
C ILE A 126 6.23 18.60 -3.29
N ARG A 127 7.55 18.66 -3.49
CA ARG A 127 8.23 19.90 -3.91
C ARG A 127 7.84 20.33 -5.31
N ALA A 128 7.80 19.40 -6.26
CA ALA A 128 7.45 19.69 -7.65
C ALA A 128 6.01 20.18 -7.79
N SER A 129 5.09 19.65 -6.99
CA SER A 129 3.66 20.01 -7.00
C SER A 129 3.30 21.17 -6.07
N GLY A 130 4.27 21.75 -5.35
CA GLY A 130 4.02 22.84 -4.40
C GLY A 130 3.09 22.47 -3.24
N ILE A 131 3.00 21.18 -2.89
CA ILE A 131 2.10 20.69 -1.84
C ILE A 131 2.64 21.15 -0.48
N LYS A 132 1.74 21.70 0.35
CA LYS A 132 2.02 22.09 1.74
C LYS A 132 0.96 21.47 2.64
N LEU A 133 1.37 21.10 3.84
CA LEU A 133 0.43 20.95 4.95
C LEU A 133 -0.07 22.36 5.33
N ASP A 134 -1.32 22.42 5.75
CA ASP A 134 -1.98 23.61 6.27
C ASP A 134 -1.33 24.14 7.56
#